data_AF-A0ABD0R1U9-F1
#
_entry.id   AF-A0ABD0R1U9-F1
#
_cell.length_a   1.000
_cell.length_b   1.000
_cell.length_c   1.000
_cell.angle_alpha   90.00
_cell.angle_beta   90.00
_cell.angle_gamma   90.00
#
_symmetry.space_group_name_H-M   'P 1'
#
loop_
_entity.id
_entity.type
_entity.pdbx_description
1 polymer ?
#
loop_
_entity_poly.entity_id
_entity_poly.type
_entity_poly.pdbx_seq_one_letter_code
_entity_poly.pdbx_strand_id
1 'polypeptide(L)'
;MDVPLVNSGIPLASQTVVSPVTQTPGNVSGKPRDKRKTPAFLSNLGKATLRGIRKCPQCGIYNGTRGLSCKNKACGTIFRDGDHGTGRLKKGACEVVRVVTDSGGSRAGGAQVFSVRQRGRGSEQRGFVELVLTDTAITTADGTLLTRVNLGRCYMPSCQQNESELTVEAGHQQLTQPPKSPCTHVKQAMECQTQATPLPLKSSVLEALMATSQAKEELWRLATETPGPLVQRVSKGTLIVKCQPGEAHPLGLLHLTVGLSGVKDKTMGVAPFRCACYIPNMKGDLGARSGIQPNVNEGEISHQHNLPECCLHFYACVCAFTSDEKLASEFSAFLNYNMNGESTI
;
A
#
# COMPACT_ATOMS: atom_id res chain seq x y z
N MET A 1 -68.09 -44.68 -2.32
CA MET A 1 -68.47 -43.25 -2.29
C MET A 1 -67.61 -42.52 -3.32
N ASP A 2 -68.08 -42.68 -4.56
CA ASP A 2 -68.19 -41.70 -5.64
C ASP A 2 -67.01 -40.84 -6.11
N VAL A 3 -66.66 -41.10 -7.38
CA VAL A 3 -66.12 -40.20 -8.42
C VAL A 3 -67.35 -39.51 -9.09
N PRO A 4 -67.27 -38.28 -9.65
CA PRO A 4 -66.82 -38.04 -11.03
C PRO A 4 -65.86 -36.83 -11.17
N LEU A 5 -64.84 -36.79 -12.05
CA LEU A 5 -64.70 -36.93 -13.53
C LEU A 5 -64.80 -35.57 -14.30
N VAL A 6 -63.83 -35.33 -15.22
CA VAL A 6 -63.92 -34.61 -16.55
C VAL A 6 -63.82 -33.07 -16.59
N ASN A 7 -63.16 -32.35 -17.52
CA ASN A 7 -62.32 -32.60 -18.73
C ASN A 7 -61.47 -31.32 -19.02
N SER A 8 -60.22 -31.41 -19.46
CA SER A 8 -59.68 -31.43 -20.86
C SER A 8 -59.71 -30.12 -21.66
N GLY A 9 -58.55 -29.75 -22.22
CA GLY A 9 -58.39 -28.73 -23.27
C GLY A 9 -56.93 -28.29 -23.56
N ILE A 10 -56.23 -29.04 -24.42
CA ILE A 10 -54.96 -28.70 -25.14
C ILE A 10 -55.38 -28.29 -26.59
N PRO A 11 -54.57 -27.71 -27.54
CA PRO A 11 -53.16 -27.20 -27.57
C PRO A 11 -52.97 -25.80 -28.21
N LEU A 12 -51.71 -25.30 -28.27
CA LEU A 12 -50.88 -25.20 -29.51
C LEU A 12 -49.98 -23.94 -29.59
N ALA A 13 -48.73 -24.18 -30.02
CA ALA A 13 -47.79 -23.28 -30.71
C ALA A 13 -47.18 -22.10 -29.90
N SER A 14 -45.88 -21.77 -29.94
CA SER A 14 -44.76 -22.15 -30.79
C SER A 14 -43.42 -21.82 -30.11
N GLN A 15 -42.39 -22.54 -30.52
CA GLN A 15 -40.96 -22.32 -30.24
C GLN A 15 -40.44 -20.98 -30.79
N THR A 16 -39.28 -20.51 -30.31
CA THR A 16 -38.12 -19.86 -31.04
C THR A 16 -37.22 -19.19 -29.97
N VAL A 17 -36.04 -19.70 -29.59
CA VAL A 17 -34.69 -19.65 -30.23
C VAL A 17 -34.07 -18.22 -30.29
N VAL A 18 -33.08 -18.01 -29.40
CA VAL A 18 -31.75 -17.32 -29.53
C VAL A 18 -31.65 -15.79 -29.81
N SER A 19 -30.75 -15.17 -29.03
CA SER A 19 -29.92 -13.91 -29.12
C SER A 19 -29.89 -13.08 -30.43
N PRO A 20 -29.39 -11.81 -30.49
CA PRO A 20 -28.58 -11.03 -29.53
C PRO A 20 -29.00 -9.54 -29.33
N VAL A 21 -28.45 -8.88 -28.30
CA VAL A 21 -28.55 -7.42 -28.11
C VAL A 21 -27.48 -6.73 -28.96
N THR A 22 -27.90 -6.08 -30.04
CA THR A 22 -27.12 -5.06 -30.75
C THR A 22 -27.93 -3.77 -30.85
N GLN A 23 -27.20 -2.67 -30.70
CA GLN A 23 -27.63 -1.29 -30.57
C GLN A 23 -28.51 -0.81 -31.73
N THR A 24 -29.53 -0.01 -31.43
CA THR A 24 -30.20 0.85 -32.42
C THR A 24 -30.51 2.22 -31.82
N PRO A 25 -30.48 3.29 -32.63
CA PRO A 25 -30.53 4.67 -32.19
C PRO A 25 -31.98 5.12 -31.96
N GLY A 26 -32.19 5.91 -30.91
CA GLY A 26 -33.48 6.53 -30.62
C GLY A 26 -33.83 7.59 -31.67
N ASN A 27 -34.65 7.20 -32.64
CA ASN A 27 -35.37 8.13 -33.52
C ASN A 27 -36.69 8.50 -32.82
N VAL A 28 -36.79 9.73 -32.33
CA VAL A 28 -38.05 10.29 -31.80
C VAL A 28 -38.49 11.38 -32.78
N SER A 29 -39.56 11.12 -33.52
CA SER A 29 -40.15 12.08 -34.44
C SER A 29 -41.59 12.39 -34.04
N GLY A 30 -41.94 13.68 -34.10
CA GLY A 30 -43.28 14.24 -33.91
C GLY A 30 -43.29 15.38 -32.89
N LYS A 31 -43.48 16.67 -33.23
CA LYS A 31 -44.16 17.33 -34.36
C LYS A 31 -43.46 18.66 -34.72
N PRO A 32 -43.63 19.22 -35.92
CA PRO A 32 -43.04 20.50 -36.30
C PRO A 32 -43.80 21.63 -35.59
N ARG A 33 -43.11 22.36 -34.71
CA ARG A 33 -43.66 23.57 -34.10
C ARG A 33 -43.47 24.73 -35.08
N ASP A 34 -44.58 25.37 -35.38
CA ASP A 34 -44.71 26.49 -36.30
C ASP A 34 -43.62 27.55 -36.07
N LYS A 35 -42.91 27.92 -37.15
CA LYS A 35 -41.78 28.87 -37.14
C LYS A 35 -42.31 30.29 -36.98
N ARG A 36 -42.85 30.64 -35.81
CA ARG A 36 -42.93 32.05 -35.41
C ARG A 36 -41.54 32.50 -35.01
N LYS A 37 -40.83 33.09 -35.99
CA LYS A 37 -39.60 33.90 -35.90
C LYS A 37 -39.03 33.97 -34.49
N THR A 38 -38.34 32.91 -34.05
CA THR A 38 -37.43 33.02 -32.91
C THR A 38 -36.40 34.07 -33.33
N PRO A 39 -36.32 35.23 -32.66
CA PRO A 39 -35.38 36.26 -33.07
C PRO A 39 -33.97 35.67 -33.11
N ALA A 40 -33.16 36.07 -34.10
CA ALA A 40 -31.90 35.40 -34.43
C ALA A 40 -30.98 35.17 -33.22
N PHE A 41 -31.04 36.04 -32.21
CA PHE A 41 -30.27 35.91 -30.97
C PHE A 41 -30.65 34.67 -30.11
N LEU A 42 -31.87 34.16 -30.21
CA LEU A 42 -32.35 32.98 -29.47
C LEU A 42 -32.19 31.67 -30.26
N SER A 43 -31.76 31.73 -31.52
CA SER A 43 -31.61 30.55 -32.40
C SER A 43 -30.57 29.53 -31.92
N ASN A 44 -29.73 29.91 -30.96
CA ASN A 44 -28.67 29.07 -30.39
C ASN A 44 -28.96 28.59 -28.96
N LEU A 45 -30.10 28.95 -28.37
CA LEU A 45 -30.51 28.44 -27.06
C LEU A 45 -30.85 26.95 -27.15
N GLY A 46 -30.25 26.16 -26.27
CA GLY A 46 -30.41 24.71 -26.23
C GLY A 46 -29.45 23.92 -27.14
N LYS A 47 -28.61 24.58 -27.95
CA LYS A 47 -27.53 23.88 -28.68
C LYS A 47 -26.44 23.45 -27.71
N ALA A 48 -25.92 22.23 -27.88
CA ALA A 48 -24.83 21.72 -27.07
C ALA A 48 -23.60 22.63 -27.18
N THR A 49 -23.26 23.32 -26.08
CA THR A 49 -22.09 24.20 -26.02
C THR A 49 -20.91 23.43 -25.43
N LEU A 50 -19.68 23.75 -25.84
CA LEU A 50 -18.46 23.21 -25.21
C LEU A 50 -18.20 23.83 -23.81
N ARG A 51 -19.19 24.50 -23.22
CA ARG A 51 -19.09 25.10 -21.89
C ARG A 51 -19.12 23.97 -20.86
N GLY A 52 -18.16 23.99 -19.93
CA GLY A 52 -18.07 23.00 -18.86
C GLY A 52 -17.36 21.70 -19.24
N ILE A 53 -16.70 21.64 -20.41
CA ILE A 53 -15.84 20.53 -20.80
C ILE A 53 -14.42 20.99 -21.18
N ARG A 54 -13.41 20.16 -20.91
CA ARG A 54 -11.98 20.36 -21.22
C ARG A 54 -11.40 19.12 -21.89
N LYS A 55 -10.43 19.27 -22.79
CA LYS A 55 -9.68 18.11 -23.33
C LYS A 55 -8.65 17.65 -22.32
N CYS A 56 -8.49 16.33 -22.19
CA CYS A 56 -7.36 15.76 -21.46
C CYS A 56 -6.06 16.09 -22.20
N PRO A 57 -5.03 16.63 -21.54
CA PRO A 57 -3.75 16.93 -22.19
C PRO A 57 -2.98 15.66 -22.59
N GLN A 58 -3.33 14.52 -21.99
CA GLN A 58 -2.64 13.24 -22.23
C GLN A 58 -3.34 12.38 -23.29
N CYS A 59 -4.67 12.22 -23.23
CA CYS A 59 -5.39 11.37 -24.20
C CYS A 59 -6.39 12.10 -25.10
N GLY A 60 -6.50 13.43 -25.01
CA GLY A 60 -7.40 14.23 -25.84
C GLY A 60 -8.89 14.11 -25.52
N ILE A 61 -9.31 13.16 -24.68
CA ILE A 61 -10.72 12.91 -24.36
C ILE A 61 -11.34 14.10 -23.64
N TYR A 62 -12.58 14.43 -24.01
CA TYR A 62 -13.33 15.51 -23.37
C TYR A 62 -13.84 15.07 -21.99
N ASN A 63 -13.52 15.89 -21.00
CA ASN A 63 -13.82 15.70 -19.60
C ASN A 63 -14.62 16.89 -19.08
N GLY A 64 -15.46 16.70 -18.07
CA GLY A 64 -16.07 17.83 -17.37
C GLY A 64 -15.01 18.71 -16.72
N THR A 65 -15.18 20.03 -16.75
CA THR A 65 -14.24 20.96 -16.08
C THR A 65 -14.18 20.76 -14.57
N ARG A 66 -15.26 20.26 -13.97
CA ARG A 66 -15.34 19.87 -12.55
C ARG A 66 -14.81 18.45 -12.26
N GLY A 67 -14.52 17.65 -13.28
CA GLY A 67 -14.06 16.27 -13.12
C GLY A 67 -12.62 16.24 -12.60
N LEU A 68 -12.36 15.56 -11.48
CA LEU A 68 -11.03 15.50 -10.85
C LEU A 68 -10.04 14.62 -11.62
N SER A 69 -10.53 13.75 -12.49
CA SER A 69 -9.74 12.82 -13.30
C SER A 69 -10.31 12.66 -14.70
N CYS A 70 -9.51 12.10 -15.60
CA CYS A 70 -9.92 11.75 -16.93
C CYS A 70 -10.95 10.62 -16.89
N LYS A 71 -12.04 10.78 -17.66
CA LYS A 71 -13.12 9.81 -17.87
C LYS A 71 -12.61 8.53 -18.53
N ASN A 72 -11.51 8.62 -19.30
CA ASN A 72 -10.83 7.44 -19.81
C ASN A 72 -10.03 6.77 -18.70
N LYS A 73 -10.53 5.62 -18.23
CA LYS A 73 -9.88 4.81 -17.18
C LYS A 73 -8.48 4.36 -17.58
N ALA A 74 -8.22 4.09 -18.86
CA ALA A 74 -6.90 3.68 -19.35
C ALA A 74 -5.89 4.85 -19.39
N CYS A 75 -6.37 6.11 -19.44
CA CYS A 75 -5.50 7.28 -19.46
C CYS A 75 -5.01 7.67 -18.06
N GLY A 76 -5.85 7.51 -17.03
CA GLY A 76 -5.48 7.75 -15.63
C GLY A 76 -5.08 9.19 -15.27
N THR A 77 -5.11 10.14 -16.21
CA THR A 77 -4.65 11.52 -15.99
C THR A 77 -5.56 12.25 -15.02
N ILE A 78 -4.95 12.96 -14.07
CA ILE A 78 -5.64 13.69 -13.01
C ILE A 78 -5.27 15.17 -13.13
N PHE A 79 -6.28 16.03 -13.06
CA PHE A 79 -6.14 17.43 -13.38
C PHE A 79 -5.74 18.34 -12.19
N ARG A 80 -6.15 18.04 -10.93
CA ARG A 80 -5.95 18.84 -9.66
C ARG A 80 -6.29 20.35 -9.76
N ASP A 81 -6.42 21.16 -8.69
CA ASP A 81 -6.81 20.99 -7.28
C ASP A 81 -8.00 21.96 -7.05
N GLY A 82 -8.99 21.54 -6.26
CA GLY A 82 -10.06 22.43 -5.80
C GLY A 82 -9.62 23.16 -4.54
N ASP A 83 -8.76 24.16 -4.67
CA ASP A 83 -8.20 24.90 -3.53
C ASP A 83 -8.94 26.20 -3.20
N HIS A 84 -10.25 26.27 -3.43
CA HIS A 84 -11.09 27.32 -2.83
C HIS A 84 -12.51 26.79 -2.61
N GLY A 85 -12.77 26.29 -1.41
CA GLY A 85 -14.09 25.80 -1.03
C GLY A 85 -14.07 25.21 0.37
N THR A 86 -14.25 26.09 1.35
CA THR A 86 -14.60 25.82 2.74
C THR A 86 -15.32 24.48 2.96
N GLY A 87 -14.66 23.54 3.65
CA GLY A 87 -15.28 22.29 4.06
C GLY A 87 -14.31 21.40 4.81
N ARG A 88 -14.37 21.44 6.14
CA ARG A 88 -13.75 20.44 7.02
C ARG A 88 -14.23 19.04 6.65
N LEU A 89 -13.52 18.31 5.78
CA LEU A 89 -13.67 16.85 5.68
C LEU A 89 -12.36 16.21 5.18
N LYS A 90 -11.59 15.68 6.14
CA LYS A 90 -10.53 14.66 5.99
C LYS A 90 -9.54 14.85 4.82
N LYS A 91 -8.50 15.67 5.05
CA LYS A 91 -7.16 15.43 4.48
C LYS A 91 -6.83 13.96 4.74
N GLY A 92 -6.77 13.14 3.68
CA GLY A 92 -6.69 11.68 3.78
C GLY A 92 -5.66 11.26 4.83
N ALA A 93 -6.13 10.61 5.89
CA ALA A 93 -5.33 10.35 7.09
C ALA A 93 -4.07 9.53 6.74
N CYS A 94 -2.92 10.22 6.71
CA CYS A 94 -1.63 9.58 6.94
C CYS A 94 -1.69 8.94 8.32
N GLU A 95 -1.32 7.67 8.39
CA GLU A 95 -1.31 6.90 9.62
C GLU A 95 0.16 6.79 10.03
N VAL A 96 0.49 7.34 11.20
CA VAL A 96 1.83 7.22 11.79
C VAL A 96 1.69 6.52 13.11
N VAL A 97 2.51 5.49 13.31
CA VAL A 97 2.48 4.64 14.49
C VAL A 97 3.89 4.49 15.03
N ARG A 98 4.11 4.82 16.30
CA ARG A 98 5.38 4.61 16.98
C ARG A 98 5.64 3.11 17.11
N VAL A 99 6.81 2.67 16.67
CA VAL A 99 7.28 1.30 16.80
C VAL A 99 7.73 1.07 18.23
N VAL A 100 7.36 -0.07 18.82
CA VAL A 100 7.91 -0.50 20.09
C VAL A 100 9.30 -1.06 19.83
N THR A 101 10.31 -0.34 20.30
CA THR A 101 11.69 -0.81 20.43
C THR A 101 11.98 -0.81 21.93
N ASP A 102 12.59 -1.87 22.48
CA ASP A 102 12.93 -1.93 23.92
C ASP A 102 14.13 -1.02 24.28
N SER A 103 14.41 0.00 23.46
CA SER A 103 15.16 1.19 23.85
C SER A 103 14.33 1.90 24.93
N GLY A 104 14.47 1.43 26.17
CA GLY A 104 13.56 1.66 27.29
C GLY A 104 12.99 3.08 27.33
N GLY A 105 11.68 3.16 27.60
CA GLY A 105 10.92 4.39 27.84
C GLY A 105 11.35 5.14 29.11
N SER A 106 12.63 5.45 29.24
CA SER A 106 13.22 6.17 30.34
C SER A 106 14.20 7.19 29.79
N ARG A 107 13.74 8.43 29.60
CA ARG A 107 14.47 9.70 29.78
C ARG A 107 15.91 9.87 29.22
N ALA A 108 16.45 8.92 28.46
CA ALA A 108 17.84 8.82 28.05
C ALA A 108 17.88 8.51 26.55
N GLY A 109 17.80 9.58 25.73
CA GLY A 109 18.45 9.73 24.43
C GLY A 109 18.25 8.69 23.31
N GLY A 110 17.47 7.63 23.48
CA GLY A 110 17.33 6.57 22.49
C GLY A 110 16.59 7.03 21.23
N ALA A 111 17.03 6.53 20.07
CA ALA A 111 16.34 6.75 18.80
C ALA A 111 14.93 6.14 18.83
N GLN A 112 13.93 6.90 18.38
CA GLN A 112 12.54 6.47 18.29
C GLN A 112 12.18 6.18 16.84
N VAL A 113 11.64 4.99 16.58
CA VAL A 113 11.25 4.58 15.22
C VAL A 113 9.73 4.70 15.06
N PHE A 114 9.29 5.15 13.89
CA PHE A 114 7.89 5.32 13.52
C PHE A 114 7.63 4.68 12.16
N SER A 115 6.51 3.96 12.05
CA SER A 115 5.98 3.49 10.77
C SER A 115 5.05 4.54 10.21
N VAL A 116 5.35 5.00 8.99
CA VAL A 116 4.59 6.05 8.31
C VAL A 116 3.90 5.46 7.10
N ARG A 117 2.58 5.65 7.03
CA ARG A 117 1.78 5.34 5.85
C ARG A 117 1.56 6.61 5.03
N GLN A 118 2.08 6.62 3.81
CA GLN A 118 1.79 7.67 2.86
C GLN A 118 0.70 7.23 1.89
N ARG A 119 -0.46 7.90 1.96
CA ARG A 119 -1.53 7.75 0.96
C ARG A 119 -1.30 8.74 -0.17
N GLY A 120 -0.65 8.26 -1.23
CA GLY A 120 -0.42 9.00 -2.47
C GLY A 120 -1.38 8.61 -3.60
N ARG A 121 -1.11 9.11 -4.81
CA ARG A 121 -1.75 8.64 -6.06
C ARG A 121 -0.94 7.44 -6.58
N GLY A 122 -1.23 6.25 -6.06
CA GLY A 122 -0.52 5.01 -6.38
C GLY A 122 -0.80 3.91 -5.36
N SER A 123 -0.05 2.81 -5.42
CA SER A 123 -0.08 1.78 -4.36
C SER A 123 0.30 2.41 -3.01
N GLU A 124 -0.37 1.99 -1.95
CA GLU A 124 -0.03 2.43 -0.59
C GLU A 124 1.46 2.19 -0.31
N GLN A 125 2.18 3.26 0.04
CA GLN A 125 3.58 3.17 0.41
C GLN A 125 3.73 3.30 1.92
N ARG A 126 4.67 2.53 2.45
CA ARG A 126 5.05 2.54 3.86
C ARG A 126 6.56 2.59 3.98
N GLY A 127 7.01 3.31 4.99
CA GLY A 127 8.41 3.47 5.31
C GLY A 127 8.57 3.80 6.79
N PHE A 128 9.80 3.98 7.20
CA PHE A 128 10.12 4.30 8.58
C PHE A 128 10.61 5.74 8.71
N VAL A 129 10.48 6.30 9.91
CA VAL A 129 11.14 7.52 10.33
C VAL A 129 11.82 7.23 11.66
N GLU A 130 13.09 7.59 11.78
CA GLU A 130 13.84 7.54 13.04
C GLU A 130 13.97 8.98 13.57
N LEU A 131 13.60 9.21 14.83
CA LEU A 131 13.82 10.47 15.52
C LEU A 131 14.82 10.27 16.65
N VAL A 132 15.95 10.96 16.58
CA VAL A 132 16.95 11.00 17.66
C VAL A 132 16.77 12.31 18.42
N LEU A 133 16.62 12.21 19.75
CA LEU A 133 16.58 13.38 20.62
C LEU A 133 18.01 13.80 20.94
N THR A 134 18.40 14.98 20.49
CA THR A 134 19.74 15.54 20.70
C THR A 134 19.62 16.83 21.51
N ASP A 135 20.35 16.90 22.61
CA ASP A 135 20.47 18.13 23.40
C ASP A 135 21.53 19.03 22.73
N THR A 136 21.11 20.22 22.30
CA THR A 136 21.97 21.21 21.63
C THR A 136 22.16 22.41 22.54
N ALA A 137 23.41 22.81 22.75
CA ALA A 137 23.75 24.01 23.50
C ALA A 137 23.79 25.21 22.54
N ILE A 138 22.88 26.15 22.74
CA ILE A 138 22.82 27.41 21.97
C ILE A 138 23.40 28.51 22.84
N THR A 139 24.61 28.97 22.51
CA THR A 139 25.23 30.11 23.19
C THR A 139 24.54 31.40 22.73
N THR A 140 23.84 32.06 23.65
CA THR A 140 23.24 33.38 23.46
C THR A 140 23.99 34.43 24.26
N ALA A 141 23.78 35.72 23.99
CA ALA A 141 24.45 36.82 24.69
C ALA A 141 24.24 36.79 26.22
N ASP A 142 23.13 36.19 26.68
CA ASP A 142 22.75 36.08 28.09
C ASP A 142 23.11 34.72 28.73
N GLY A 143 23.83 33.84 28.01
CA GLY A 143 24.26 32.52 28.49
C GLY A 143 23.96 31.37 27.52
N THR A 144 24.26 30.14 27.95
CA THR A 144 24.06 28.92 27.14
C THR A 144 22.71 28.28 27.42
N LEU A 145 21.85 28.22 26.41
CA LEU A 145 20.55 27.54 26.46
C LEU A 145 20.67 26.10 25.96
N LEU A 146 20.41 25.12 26.83
CA LEU A 146 20.28 23.73 26.41
C LEU A 146 18.89 23.51 25.80
N THR A 147 18.82 23.30 24.49
CA THR A 147 17.58 23.02 23.77
C THR A 147 17.60 21.60 23.21
N ARG A 148 16.56 20.83 23.51
CA ARG A 148 16.38 19.49 22.95
C ARG A 148 15.75 19.56 21.57
N VAL A 149 16.46 19.05 20.57
CA VAL A 149 16.05 19.07 19.15
C VAL A 149 15.86 17.64 18.67
N ASN A 150 14.84 17.41 17.85
CA ASN A 150 14.65 16.13 17.16
C ASN A 150 15.42 16.15 15.84
N LEU A 151 16.44 15.31 15.72
CA LEU A 151 17.09 15.00 14.46
C LEU A 151 16.35 13.81 13.83
N GLY A 152 15.63 14.06 12.74
CA GLY A 152 14.80 13.05 12.09
C GLY A 152 15.41 12.53 10.79
N ARG A 153 15.53 11.21 10.66
CA ARG A 153 15.91 10.50 9.43
C ARG A 153 14.69 9.83 8.82
N CYS A 154 14.47 10.02 7.52
CA CYS A 154 13.34 9.44 6.81
C CYS A 154 13.81 8.26 5.95
N TYR A 155 13.14 7.11 6.05
CA TYR A 155 13.39 5.90 5.26
C TYR A 155 12.20 5.58 4.35
N MET A 156 11.51 6.62 3.89
CA MET A 156 10.38 6.47 2.97
C MET A 156 10.91 6.50 1.53
N PRO A 157 10.77 5.43 0.73
CA PRO A 157 11.22 5.40 -0.67
C PRO A 157 10.81 6.59 -1.55
N SER A 158 9.65 7.21 -1.29
CA SER A 158 9.15 8.38 -2.03
C SER A 158 9.61 9.74 -1.47
N CYS A 159 10.45 9.77 -0.44
CA CYS A 159 10.87 11.01 0.19
C CYS A 159 12.00 11.68 -0.61
N GLN A 160 11.69 12.82 -1.25
CA GLN A 160 12.64 13.61 -2.02
C GLN A 160 13.82 14.17 -1.18
N GLN A 161 13.67 14.25 0.14
CA GLN A 161 14.77 14.72 1.00
C GLN A 161 15.91 13.69 1.11
N ASN A 162 15.65 12.40 0.85
CA ASN A 162 16.68 11.36 0.89
C ASN A 162 17.65 11.46 -0.30
N GLU A 163 17.16 11.86 -1.48
CA GLU A 163 18.00 11.99 -2.68
C GLU A 163 19.02 13.13 -2.55
N SER A 164 18.72 14.12 -1.69
CA SER A 164 19.57 15.29 -1.47
C SER A 164 20.73 15.06 -0.50
N GLU A 165 20.70 14.01 0.33
CA GLU A 165 21.77 13.66 1.27
C GLU A 165 22.92 12.90 0.57
N LEU A 166 22.62 12.07 -0.43
CA LEU A 166 23.62 11.27 -1.16
C LEU A 166 24.55 12.10 -2.04
N THR A 167 24.18 13.33 -2.39
CA THR A 167 24.98 14.24 -3.21
C THR A 167 25.96 15.12 -2.42
N VAL A 168 26.05 14.99 -1.10
CA VAL A 168 26.86 15.91 -0.26
C VAL A 168 28.20 15.30 0.20
N GLU A 169 28.42 13.99 0.00
CA GLU A 169 29.63 13.28 0.45
C GLU A 169 30.87 13.46 -0.46
N ALA A 170 30.89 14.45 -1.36
CA ALA A 170 32.03 14.68 -2.28
C ALA A 170 32.41 16.15 -2.50
N GLY A 171 32.17 17.05 -1.53
CA GLY A 171 32.63 18.42 -1.67
C GLY A 171 32.63 19.21 -0.36
N HIS A 172 33.83 19.54 0.11
CA HIS A 172 34.06 20.59 1.10
C HIS A 172 33.50 21.93 0.60
N GLN A 173 32.27 22.27 0.96
CA GLN A 173 31.78 23.65 0.88
C GLN A 173 30.97 23.98 2.12
N GLN A 174 31.69 24.54 3.08
CA GLN A 174 31.14 25.35 4.15
C GLN A 174 30.59 26.65 3.53
N LEU A 175 29.26 26.79 3.44
CA LEU A 175 28.59 28.10 3.41
C LEU A 175 27.06 27.95 3.66
N THR A 176 26.60 28.50 4.79
CA THR A 176 25.30 29.17 4.99
C THR A 176 24.09 28.64 4.20
N GLN A 177 23.55 27.48 4.56
CA GLN A 177 22.14 27.17 4.30
C GLN A 177 21.35 27.15 5.62
N PRO A 178 20.16 27.76 5.69
CA PRO A 178 19.29 27.64 6.85
C PRO A 178 18.96 26.15 7.08
N PRO A 179 18.70 25.71 8.33
CA PRO A 179 18.37 24.32 8.61
C PRO A 179 17.22 23.88 7.72
N LYS A 180 17.48 22.92 6.83
CA LYS A 180 16.46 22.37 5.91
C LYS A 180 15.29 21.91 6.78
N SER A 181 14.11 22.48 6.54
CA SER A 181 12.92 22.12 7.32
C SER A 181 12.63 20.62 7.18
N PRO A 182 12.23 19.91 8.25
CA PRO A 182 11.99 18.47 8.20
C PRO A 182 10.91 18.11 7.18
N CYS A 183 11.04 16.94 6.53
CA CYS A 183 10.02 16.44 5.61
C CYS A 183 8.66 16.28 6.31
N THR A 184 7.60 16.15 5.53
CA THR A 184 6.27 15.93 6.08
C THR A 184 6.18 14.63 6.90
N HIS A 185 6.95 13.59 6.55
CA HIS A 185 6.95 12.33 7.30
C HIS A 185 7.59 12.49 8.68
N VAL A 186 8.71 13.22 8.77
CA VAL A 186 9.37 13.56 10.04
C VAL A 186 8.46 14.43 10.91
N LYS A 187 7.83 15.46 10.33
CA LYS A 187 6.85 16.28 11.06
C LYS A 187 5.70 15.44 11.63
N GLN A 188 5.16 14.51 10.83
CA GLN A 188 4.09 13.63 11.29
C GLN A 188 4.55 12.65 12.38
N ALA A 189 5.80 12.17 12.34
CA ALA A 189 6.38 11.35 13.39
C ALA A 189 6.54 12.12 14.71
N MET A 190 6.95 13.39 14.66
CA MET A 190 7.06 14.26 15.83
C MET A 190 5.71 14.48 16.53
N GLU A 191 4.61 14.47 15.77
CA GLU A 191 3.23 14.64 16.26
C GLU A 191 2.54 13.31 16.61
N CYS A 192 3.22 12.17 16.45
CA CYS A 192 2.61 10.85 16.60
C CYS A 192 2.31 10.51 18.07
N GLN A 193 1.05 10.12 18.33
CA GLN A 193 0.56 9.70 19.65
C GLN A 193 0.15 8.23 19.72
N THR A 194 0.12 7.53 18.59
CA THR A 194 -0.24 6.11 18.56
C THR A 194 1.00 5.23 18.63
N GLN A 195 0.85 4.03 19.18
CA GLN A 195 1.92 3.06 19.35
C GLN A 195 1.49 1.71 18.79
N ALA A 196 2.44 0.99 18.22
CA ALA A 196 2.25 -0.36 17.70
C ALA A 196 1.93 -1.32 18.84
N THR A 197 1.19 -2.39 18.52
CA THR A 197 0.82 -3.42 19.49
C THR A 197 1.74 -4.64 19.31
N PRO A 198 2.63 -4.94 20.26
CA PRO A 198 3.42 -6.16 20.25
C PRO A 198 2.53 -7.40 20.16
N LEU A 199 2.91 -8.37 19.32
CA LEU A 199 2.23 -9.66 19.25
C LEU A 199 2.99 -10.71 20.07
N PRO A 200 2.27 -11.64 20.73
CA PRO A 200 2.92 -12.66 21.54
C PRO A 200 3.65 -13.68 20.67
N LEU A 201 4.71 -14.27 21.24
CA LEU A 201 5.44 -15.39 20.66
C LEU A 201 5.58 -16.48 21.73
N LYS A 202 4.94 -17.63 21.52
CA LYS A 202 5.10 -18.82 22.38
C LYS A 202 6.23 -19.69 21.84
N SER A 203 7.15 -20.12 22.70
CA SER A 203 8.24 -21.02 22.29
C SER A 203 7.74 -22.33 21.71
N SER A 204 6.68 -22.92 22.29
CA SER A 204 6.07 -24.16 21.77
C SER A 204 5.57 -24.04 20.33
N VAL A 205 5.12 -22.85 19.93
CA VAL A 205 4.67 -22.57 18.56
C VAL A 205 5.86 -22.48 17.59
N LEU A 206 6.96 -21.86 18.02
CA LEU A 206 8.18 -21.79 17.20
C LEU A 206 8.78 -23.19 16.99
N GLU A 207 8.81 -24.01 18.04
CA GLU A 207 9.28 -25.39 17.94
C GLU A 207 8.42 -26.24 17.00
N ALA A 208 7.09 -26.08 17.08
CA ALA A 208 6.13 -26.79 16.23
C ALA A 208 6.03 -26.26 14.79
N LEU A 209 6.71 -25.15 14.46
CA LEU A 209 6.65 -24.53 13.14
C LEU A 209 7.14 -25.49 12.04
N MET A 210 6.41 -25.58 10.93
CA MET A 210 6.86 -26.31 9.74
C MET A 210 7.80 -25.43 8.90
N ALA A 211 9.05 -25.31 9.33
CA ALA A 211 10.12 -24.59 8.65
C ALA A 211 11.46 -25.30 8.87
N THR A 212 12.49 -24.93 8.10
CA THR A 212 13.84 -25.48 8.27
C THR A 212 14.39 -25.16 9.66
N SER A 213 15.26 -26.03 10.19
CA SER A 213 15.90 -25.81 11.51
C SER A 213 16.65 -24.48 11.56
N GLN A 214 17.31 -24.11 10.45
CA GLN A 214 17.98 -22.82 10.31
C GLN A 214 17.02 -21.63 10.43
N ALA A 215 15.83 -21.70 9.82
CA ALA A 215 14.83 -20.64 9.93
C ALA A 215 14.30 -20.51 11.37
N LYS A 216 14.10 -21.63 12.08
CA LYS A 216 13.68 -21.62 13.49
C LYS A 216 14.74 -20.99 14.39
N GLU A 217 16.01 -21.35 14.19
CA GLU A 217 17.13 -20.79 14.95
C GLU A 217 17.26 -19.28 14.72
N GLU A 218 17.14 -18.82 13.48
CA GLU A 218 17.21 -17.38 13.18
C GLU A 218 16.00 -16.62 13.74
N LEU A 219 14.80 -17.19 13.71
CA LEU A 219 13.62 -16.59 14.36
C LEU A 219 13.81 -16.50 15.88
N TRP A 220 14.37 -17.54 16.50
CA TRP A 220 14.69 -17.55 17.92
C TRP A 220 15.73 -16.48 18.26
N ARG A 221 16.81 -16.40 17.46
CA ARG A 221 17.86 -15.38 17.58
C ARG A 221 17.26 -13.98 17.52
N LEU A 222 16.48 -13.69 16.49
CA LEU A 222 15.78 -12.41 16.38
C LEU A 222 14.91 -12.18 17.61
N ALA A 223 14.09 -13.16 18.05
CA ALA A 223 13.20 -12.99 19.19
C ALA A 223 13.91 -12.73 20.52
N THR A 224 15.13 -13.25 20.73
CA THR A 224 15.79 -13.29 22.04
C THR A 224 17.05 -12.44 22.16
N GLU A 225 17.85 -12.31 21.10
CA GLU A 225 19.14 -11.61 21.16
C GLU A 225 19.03 -10.12 20.84
N THR A 226 17.95 -9.69 20.19
CA THR A 226 17.73 -8.28 19.86
C THR A 226 16.54 -7.70 20.64
N PRO A 227 16.63 -6.46 21.15
CA PRO A 227 15.57 -5.84 21.91
C PRO A 227 14.29 -5.66 21.09
N GLY A 228 13.14 -5.64 21.76
CA GLY A 228 11.84 -5.38 21.15
C GLY A 228 11.14 -6.62 20.59
N PRO A 229 9.82 -6.52 20.33
CA PRO A 229 9.02 -7.63 19.86
C PRO A 229 9.42 -8.09 18.45
N LEU A 230 9.36 -9.42 18.23
CA LEU A 230 9.61 -10.02 16.91
C LEU A 230 8.60 -9.53 15.87
N VAL A 231 7.33 -9.46 16.26
CA VAL A 231 6.23 -8.97 15.42
C VAL A 231 5.38 -8.00 16.22
N GLN A 232 5.00 -6.90 15.58
CA GLN A 232 4.08 -5.93 16.16
C GLN A 232 3.14 -5.36 15.12
N ARG A 233 1.90 -5.08 15.52
CA ARG A 233 0.82 -4.63 14.65
C ARG A 233 0.77 -3.12 14.62
N VAL A 234 0.71 -2.55 13.42
CA VAL A 234 0.53 -1.10 13.21
C VAL A 234 -0.83 -0.74 12.63
N SER A 235 -1.49 -1.65 11.92
CA SER A 235 -2.87 -1.47 11.46
C SER A 235 -3.55 -2.81 11.26
N LYS A 236 -4.81 -2.83 10.81
CA LYS A 236 -5.59 -4.07 10.72
C LYS A 236 -4.87 -5.17 9.92
N GLY A 237 -4.31 -4.83 8.75
CA GLY A 237 -3.62 -5.79 7.89
C GLY A 237 -2.13 -5.52 7.74
N THR A 238 -1.51 -4.71 8.60
CA THR A 238 -0.07 -4.38 8.46
C THR A 238 0.66 -4.61 9.77
N LEU A 239 1.76 -5.33 9.65
CA LEU A 239 2.68 -5.67 10.71
C LEU A 239 4.05 -5.06 10.43
N ILE A 240 4.80 -4.88 11.50
CA ILE A 240 6.24 -4.70 11.48
C ILE A 240 6.85 -6.00 11.98
N VAL A 241 7.82 -6.51 11.24
CA VAL A 241 8.57 -7.72 11.56
C VAL A 241 10.03 -7.36 11.70
N LYS A 242 10.67 -7.87 12.75
CA LYS A 242 12.10 -7.70 12.98
C LYS A 242 12.91 -8.56 12.02
N CYS A 243 14.03 -8.05 11.56
CA CYS A 243 14.97 -8.71 10.66
C CYS A 243 16.41 -8.32 10.99
N GLN A 244 17.37 -9.01 10.39
CA GLN A 244 18.77 -8.57 10.46
C GLN A 244 18.91 -7.21 9.74
N PRO A 245 19.56 -6.22 10.37
CA PRO A 245 19.88 -4.96 9.69
C PRO A 245 20.76 -5.21 8.47
N GLY A 246 20.48 -4.51 7.38
CA GLY A 246 21.26 -4.57 6.15
C GLY A 246 21.06 -3.33 5.30
N GLU A 247 21.72 -3.24 4.14
CA GLU A 247 21.68 -2.06 3.28
C GLU A 247 20.26 -1.66 2.86
N ALA A 248 19.42 -2.63 2.53
CA ALA A 248 18.02 -2.40 2.17
C ALA A 248 17.15 -2.00 3.37
N HIS A 249 17.49 -2.49 4.56
CA HIS A 249 16.69 -2.40 5.78
C HIS A 249 17.57 -2.02 6.98
N PRO A 250 18.09 -0.79 7.04
CA PRO A 250 19.10 -0.38 8.03
C PRO A 250 18.59 -0.40 9.47
N LEU A 251 17.27 -0.31 9.67
CA LEU A 251 16.65 -0.36 10.99
C LEU A 251 16.39 -1.80 11.51
N GLY A 252 16.67 -2.85 10.71
CA GLY A 252 16.32 -4.23 11.08
C GLY A 252 14.81 -4.45 11.22
N LEU A 253 14.00 -3.68 10.48
CA LEU A 253 12.55 -3.69 10.56
C LEU A 253 11.94 -3.66 9.16
N LEU A 254 10.86 -4.41 8.98
CA LEU A 254 10.17 -4.59 7.70
C LEU A 254 8.66 -4.51 7.85
N HIS A 255 7.98 -3.94 6.86
CA HIS A 255 6.53 -4.05 6.76
C HIS A 255 6.12 -5.37 6.11
N LEU A 256 5.19 -6.08 6.74
CA LEU A 256 4.44 -7.17 6.13
C LEU A 256 2.96 -6.81 6.11
N THR A 257 2.34 -6.87 4.93
CA THR A 257 0.91 -6.57 4.76
C THR A 257 0.17 -7.84 4.41
N VAL A 258 -0.87 -8.16 5.17
CA VAL A 258 -1.77 -9.29 4.93
C VAL A 258 -3.04 -8.78 4.28
N GLY A 259 -3.42 -9.39 3.15
CA GLY A 259 -4.71 -9.20 2.50
C GLY A 259 -5.80 -9.84 3.32
N LEU A 260 -6.49 -9.03 4.14
CA LEU A 260 -7.63 -9.52 4.90
C LEU A 260 -8.81 -9.77 3.96
N SER A 261 -9.23 -11.03 3.89
CA SER A 261 -10.35 -11.49 3.06
C SER A 261 -11.66 -10.88 3.55
N GLY A 262 -12.00 -9.70 3.02
CA GLY A 262 -13.22 -8.96 3.36
C GLY A 262 -13.72 -8.03 2.25
N VAL A 263 -12.99 -7.95 1.13
CA VAL A 263 -13.45 -7.29 -0.08
C VAL A 263 -13.56 -8.36 -1.14
N LYS A 264 -14.77 -8.52 -1.67
CA LYS A 264 -15.18 -9.49 -2.68
C LYS A 264 -14.53 -9.16 -4.03
N ASP A 265 -13.20 -9.19 -4.10
CA ASP A 265 -12.45 -9.01 -5.34
C ASP A 265 -11.93 -10.37 -5.78
N LYS A 266 -12.53 -10.87 -6.87
CA LYS A 266 -12.22 -12.16 -7.50
C LYS A 266 -10.90 -12.05 -8.27
N THR A 267 -9.83 -11.61 -7.63
CA THR A 267 -8.50 -11.56 -8.24
C THR A 267 -7.78 -12.86 -7.92
N MET A 268 -8.13 -13.87 -8.69
CA MET A 268 -7.56 -15.21 -8.67
C MET A 268 -6.03 -15.11 -8.88
N GLY A 269 -5.23 -15.55 -7.90
CA GLY A 269 -3.76 -15.72 -8.05
C GLY A 269 -2.85 -14.69 -7.36
N VAL A 270 -3.36 -13.76 -6.55
CA VAL A 270 -2.48 -12.84 -5.77
C VAL A 270 -2.18 -13.43 -4.39
N ALA A 271 -0.91 -13.52 -4.01
CA ALA A 271 -0.48 -13.99 -2.70
C ALA A 271 -1.23 -13.23 -1.58
N PRO A 272 -1.69 -13.91 -0.51
CA PRO A 272 -2.51 -13.30 0.53
C PRO A 272 -1.72 -12.34 1.42
N PHE A 273 -0.44 -12.10 1.11
CA PHE A 273 0.41 -11.16 1.80
C PHE A 273 1.47 -10.56 0.88
N ARG A 274 2.09 -9.47 1.35
CA ARG A 274 3.24 -8.81 0.76
C ARG A 274 4.26 -8.50 1.84
N CYS A 275 5.44 -9.09 1.75
CA CYS A 275 6.61 -8.70 2.56
C CYS A 275 7.42 -7.64 1.80
N ALA A 276 7.89 -6.60 2.49
CA ALA A 276 8.82 -5.64 1.88
C ALA A 276 10.20 -6.24 1.54
N CYS A 277 10.53 -7.42 2.08
CA CYS A 277 11.69 -8.22 1.70
C CYS A 277 11.57 -8.87 0.31
N TYR A 278 10.36 -9.00 -0.22
CA TYR A 278 10.15 -9.63 -1.52
C TYR A 278 10.24 -8.58 -2.64
N ILE A 279 11.28 -8.70 -3.46
CA ILE A 279 11.39 -7.97 -4.73
C ILE A 279 10.87 -8.93 -5.81
N PRO A 280 9.69 -8.68 -6.43
CA PRO A 280 9.27 -9.48 -7.57
C PRO A 280 10.34 -9.34 -8.65
N ASN A 281 10.93 -10.46 -9.06
CA ASN A 281 11.91 -10.53 -10.13
C ASN A 281 11.29 -9.91 -11.40
N MET A 282 11.65 -8.66 -11.72
CA MET A 282 11.31 -8.02 -12.99
C MET A 282 12.22 -8.59 -14.07
N LYS A 283 11.98 -9.86 -14.44
CA LYS A 283 12.57 -10.45 -15.64
C LYS A 283 11.47 -11.15 -16.45
N GLY A 284 10.56 -10.33 -16.96
CA GLY A 284 9.69 -10.65 -18.08
C GLY A 284 10.19 -9.88 -19.31
N ASP A 285 10.96 -10.58 -20.14
CA ASP A 285 11.12 -10.44 -21.58
C ASP A 285 10.90 -9.07 -22.24
N LEU A 286 12.00 -8.35 -22.51
CA LEU A 286 12.21 -7.61 -23.77
C LEU A 286 13.69 -7.66 -24.12
N GLY A 287 14.01 -8.33 -25.23
CA GLY A 287 15.34 -8.43 -25.77
C GLY A 287 15.93 -7.08 -26.16
N ALA A 288 17.16 -6.82 -25.71
CA ALA A 288 18.11 -5.97 -26.41
C ALA A 288 19.52 -6.35 -25.97
N ARG A 289 20.37 -6.59 -26.97
CA ARG A 289 21.76 -7.03 -26.89
C ARG A 289 22.62 -6.02 -26.11
N SER A 290 23.42 -6.48 -25.17
CA SER A 290 24.86 -6.16 -25.15
C SER A 290 25.57 -7.05 -24.13
N GLY A 291 26.61 -7.74 -24.60
CA GLY A 291 27.41 -8.64 -23.79
C GLY A 291 28.34 -7.90 -22.84
N ILE A 292 28.61 -8.52 -21.70
CA ILE A 292 29.93 -8.73 -21.08
C ILE A 292 29.68 -9.83 -20.03
N GLN A 293 30.30 -11.00 -20.23
CA GLN A 293 30.40 -12.02 -19.20
C GLN A 293 31.33 -11.53 -18.08
N PRO A 294 31.19 -12.09 -16.87
CA PRO A 294 32.28 -12.94 -16.42
C PRO A 294 31.79 -14.32 -15.99
N ASN A 295 32.55 -15.29 -16.47
CA ASN A 295 32.55 -16.72 -16.17
C ASN A 295 33.38 -16.95 -14.89
N VAL A 296 32.82 -17.57 -13.84
CA VAL A 296 33.48 -18.61 -13.02
C VAL A 296 32.42 -19.51 -12.35
N ASN A 297 32.32 -20.72 -12.89
CA ASN A 297 32.07 -22.06 -12.34
C ASN A 297 31.34 -22.32 -11.00
N GLU A 298 30.24 -23.09 -11.17
CA GLU A 298 29.92 -24.40 -10.57
C GLU A 298 29.80 -24.56 -9.05
N GLY A 299 28.54 -24.72 -8.63
CA GLY A 299 28.13 -25.39 -7.41
C GLY A 299 26.64 -25.71 -7.53
N GLU A 300 26.34 -26.93 -7.97
CA GLU A 300 25.00 -27.47 -8.17
C GLU A 300 24.13 -27.29 -6.91
N ILE A 301 23.03 -26.55 -7.02
CA ILE A 301 21.84 -26.81 -6.21
C ILE A 301 20.65 -26.82 -7.17
N SER A 302 20.21 -28.04 -7.44
CA SER A 302 18.98 -28.39 -8.15
C SER A 302 17.79 -27.66 -7.52
N HIS A 303 17.33 -26.58 -8.15
CA HIS A 303 16.07 -25.94 -7.80
C HIS A 303 14.89 -26.80 -8.27
N GLN A 304 14.68 -27.92 -7.59
CA GLN A 304 13.49 -28.74 -7.70
C GLN A 304 12.75 -28.71 -6.36
N HIS A 305 12.14 -27.57 -6.03
CA HIS A 305 11.15 -27.49 -4.96
C HIS A 305 9.94 -26.66 -5.43
N ASN A 306 8.84 -27.38 -5.67
CA ASN A 306 7.53 -26.84 -6.06
C ASN A 306 6.78 -26.29 -4.84
N LEU A 307 7.30 -25.24 -4.19
CA LEU A 307 6.52 -24.34 -3.33
C LEU A 307 7.17 -22.94 -3.40
N PRO A 308 6.40 -21.84 -3.37
CA PRO A 308 6.99 -20.52 -3.16
C PRO A 308 7.63 -20.51 -1.77
N GLU A 309 8.96 -20.56 -1.68
CA GLU A 309 9.66 -20.46 -0.39
C GLU A 309 9.26 -19.17 0.31
N CYS A 310 8.56 -19.32 1.44
CA CYS A 310 8.11 -18.18 2.23
C CYS A 310 9.30 -17.58 2.98
N CYS A 311 9.40 -16.25 2.98
CA CYS A 311 10.47 -15.56 3.68
C CYS A 311 10.41 -15.77 5.21
N LEU A 312 11.53 -15.56 5.90
CA LEU A 312 11.60 -15.62 7.37
C LEU A 312 10.51 -14.76 8.06
N HIS A 313 10.21 -13.59 7.50
CA HIS A 313 9.21 -12.67 8.04
C HIS A 313 7.78 -13.22 7.98
N PHE A 314 7.50 -14.06 6.99
CA PHE A 314 6.22 -14.76 6.92
C PHE A 314 6.11 -15.74 8.09
N TYR A 315 7.14 -16.54 8.33
CA TYR A 315 7.17 -17.48 9.45
C TYR A 315 7.10 -16.78 10.82
N ALA A 316 7.74 -15.62 10.98
CA ALA A 316 7.59 -14.80 12.18
C ALA A 316 6.10 -14.43 12.42
N CYS A 317 5.38 -14.03 11.38
CA CYS A 317 3.95 -13.74 11.47
C CYS A 317 3.11 -14.98 11.75
N VAL A 318 3.42 -16.13 11.14
CA VAL A 318 2.77 -17.40 11.47
C VAL A 318 2.91 -17.68 12.96
N CYS A 319 4.13 -17.65 13.50
CA CYS A 319 4.36 -17.89 14.92
C CYS A 319 3.60 -16.90 15.82
N ALA A 320 3.57 -15.61 15.46
CA ALA A 320 2.85 -14.60 16.22
C ALA A 320 1.33 -14.84 16.22
N PHE A 321 0.75 -15.19 15.06
CA PHE A 321 -0.69 -15.42 14.93
C PHE A 321 -1.13 -16.71 15.60
N THR A 322 -0.37 -17.80 15.46
CA THR A 322 -0.72 -19.07 16.11
C THR A 322 -0.45 -19.08 17.62
N SER A 323 0.28 -18.08 18.13
CA SER A 323 0.49 -17.90 19.57
C SER A 323 -0.74 -17.39 20.32
N ASP A 324 -1.74 -16.84 19.62
CA ASP A 324 -2.97 -16.28 20.21
C ASP A 324 -4.21 -16.71 19.40
N GLU A 325 -5.21 -17.28 20.08
CA GLU A 325 -6.41 -17.83 19.41
C GLU A 325 -7.23 -16.78 18.64
N LYS A 326 -7.27 -15.53 19.13
CA LYS A 326 -8.00 -14.44 18.45
C LYS A 326 -7.26 -14.04 17.18
N LEU A 327 -5.94 -13.96 17.22
CA LEU A 327 -5.13 -13.69 16.04
C LEU A 327 -5.19 -14.84 15.04
N ALA A 328 -5.15 -16.09 15.50
CA ALA A 328 -5.30 -17.26 14.64
C ALA A 328 -6.64 -17.25 13.88
N SER A 329 -7.73 -16.88 14.56
CA SER A 329 -9.04 -16.70 13.92
C SER A 329 -9.04 -15.54 12.91
N GLU A 330 -8.52 -14.37 13.31
CA GLU A 330 -8.47 -13.17 12.48
C GLU A 330 -7.66 -13.36 11.19
N PHE A 331 -6.52 -14.07 11.28
CA PHE A 331 -5.57 -14.27 10.19
C PHE A 331 -5.61 -15.69 9.60
N SER A 332 -6.71 -16.42 9.77
CA SER A 332 -6.89 -17.80 9.28
C SER A 332 -6.59 -17.94 7.78
N ALA A 333 -7.02 -17.01 6.93
CA ALA A 333 -6.70 -17.03 5.49
C ALA A 333 -5.19 -16.99 5.19
N PHE A 334 -4.43 -16.25 6.00
CA PHE A 334 -2.97 -16.19 5.91
C PHE A 334 -2.32 -17.48 6.43
N LEU A 335 -2.84 -18.05 7.52
CA LEU A 335 -2.33 -19.31 8.08
C LEU A 335 -2.59 -20.51 7.15
N ASN A 336 -3.75 -20.55 6.48
CA ASN A 336 -4.08 -21.60 5.53
C ASN A 336 -3.14 -21.60 4.31
N TYR A 337 -2.60 -20.43 3.93
CA TYR A 337 -1.58 -20.34 2.88
C TYR A 337 -0.29 -21.07 3.26
N ASN A 338 0.12 -21.00 4.55
CA ASN A 338 1.29 -21.73 5.05
C ASN A 338 1.11 -23.25 4.93
N MET A 339 -0.11 -23.73 5.18
CA MET A 339 -0.39 -25.17 5.21
C MET A 339 -0.51 -25.79 3.81
N ASN A 340 -1.00 -25.02 2.84
CA ASN A 340 -1.41 -25.61 1.57
C ASN A 340 -0.53 -25.23 0.37
N GLY A 341 0.33 -24.21 0.45
CA GLY A 341 1.22 -23.78 -0.66
C GLY A 341 0.50 -23.27 -1.93
N GLU A 342 -0.77 -23.61 -2.08
CA GLU A 342 -1.71 -23.24 -3.12
C GLU A 342 -3.06 -22.99 -2.44
N SER A 343 -3.70 -21.86 -2.74
CA SER A 343 -5.09 -21.64 -2.33
C SER A 343 -5.99 -22.57 -3.12
N THR A 344 -6.21 -23.79 -2.64
CA THR A 344 -7.26 -24.66 -3.17
C THR A 344 -8.60 -24.25 -2.57
N ILE A 345 -9.38 -23.58 -3.43
CA ILE A 345 -10.86 -23.44 -3.52
C ILE A 345 -11.67 -23.77 -2.26
#